data_AF-A0A6I5N682-F1
#
_entry.id   AF-A0A6I5N682-F1
#
_cell.length_a   1.000
_cell.length_b   1.000
_cell.length_c   1.000
_cell.angle_alpha   90.00
_cell.angle_beta   90.00
_cell.angle_gamma   90.00
#
_symmetry.space_group_name_H-M   'P 1'
#
loop_
_entity.id
_entity.type
_entity.pdbx_description
1 polymer ?
#
loop_
_entity_poly.entity_id
_entity_poly.type
_entity_poly.pdbx_seq_one_letter_code
_entity_poly.pdbx_strand_id
1 'polypeptide(L)'
;MTKTTSAVRAFVGAYNSEPLTHSDLNHAVEAICYSTQFRSLLLALIDSKAFSEELGQEFALAGAIEGLSACRRLRSCLNFSLSHFFGLLAELVAAFDLAAGLAWSAFADRIHQTQIGAEKLLEVLLRSQDREFYEALASRLVESHPHAIYPTSSYRESRGYVVSSSDDQTVEAVMTSSTFTSIKVLENALNLQQPVLRDLYIASGRCVCLVDQNVERYYGEQIEHYFQHHGIQLDKLVYRAMEVDKGIHTVERMLGDFKRLGVARNEPVLIIGGGVLTDTGGLACALYHRNTPYVMLSTSIVAGIDAGPSPRTCCDGFGYKNLFGAYHAPVLAITDRSFFKTLREGWLRHGIAE
;
A
#
# COMPACT_ATOMS: atom_id res chain seq x y z
N MET A 1 -15.04 2.06 23.53
CA MET A 1 -14.15 1.48 22.51
C MET A 1 -12.72 1.70 22.96
N THR A 2 -11.94 0.64 23.14
CA THR A 2 -10.51 0.73 23.42
C THR A 2 -9.83 1.36 22.20
N LYS A 3 -8.96 2.33 22.43
CA LYS A 3 -8.13 2.97 21.40
C LYS A 3 -7.29 1.90 20.67
N THR A 4 -7.25 1.91 19.34
CA THR A 4 -6.53 0.93 18.51
C THR A 4 -5.05 0.82 18.94
N THR A 5 -4.40 1.96 19.12
CA THR A 5 -3.04 2.11 19.63
C THR A 5 -2.85 1.53 21.03
N SER A 6 -3.87 1.53 21.90
CA SER A 6 -3.78 0.88 23.21
C SER A 6 -3.74 -0.64 23.08
N ALA A 7 -4.52 -1.22 22.16
CA ALA A 7 -4.44 -2.65 21.86
C ALA A 7 -3.09 -3.03 21.24
N VAL A 8 -2.55 -2.20 20.33
CA VAL A 8 -1.21 -2.41 19.78
C VAL A 8 -0.14 -2.33 20.88
N ARG A 9 -0.17 -1.31 21.75
CA ARG A 9 0.76 -1.21 22.89
C ARG A 9 0.65 -2.39 23.84
N ALA A 10 -0.56 -2.87 24.14
CA ALA A 10 -0.75 -4.03 24.99
C ALA A 10 -0.15 -5.30 24.36
N PHE A 11 -0.32 -5.48 23.04
CA PHE A 11 0.30 -6.59 22.32
C PHE A 11 1.83 -6.49 22.32
N VAL A 12 2.38 -5.32 22.01
CA VAL A 12 3.84 -5.07 22.02
C VAL A 12 4.43 -5.21 23.42
N GLY A 13 3.72 -4.76 24.46
CA GLY A 13 4.18 -4.86 25.85
C GLY A 13 4.08 -6.27 26.44
N ALA A 14 3.17 -7.11 25.95
CA ALA A 14 3.03 -8.51 26.35
C ALA A 14 3.83 -9.47 25.44
N TYR A 15 4.62 -8.93 24.52
CA TYR A 15 5.34 -9.68 23.51
C TYR A 15 6.39 -10.62 24.11
N ASN A 16 6.24 -11.92 23.83
CA ASN A 16 7.30 -12.91 24.00
C ASN A 16 7.99 -13.10 22.65
N SER A 17 9.31 -12.88 22.59
CA SER A 17 10.11 -13.02 21.37
C SER A 17 10.53 -14.46 21.08
N GLU A 18 10.39 -15.39 22.03
CA GLU A 18 10.78 -16.79 21.87
C GLU A 18 10.16 -17.47 20.64
N PRO A 19 8.86 -17.29 20.31
CA PRO A 19 8.30 -17.89 19.11
C PRO A 19 8.96 -17.38 17.82
N LEU A 20 9.43 -16.13 17.77
CA LEU A 20 9.99 -15.55 16.54
C LEU A 20 11.32 -16.16 16.13
N THR A 21 12.06 -16.73 17.09
CA THR A 21 13.36 -17.37 16.85
C THR A 21 13.27 -18.89 16.75
N HIS A 22 12.08 -19.46 16.97
CA HIS A 22 11.84 -20.90 16.89
C HIS A 22 12.17 -21.44 15.49
N SER A 23 12.85 -22.59 15.41
CA SER A 23 13.33 -23.16 14.14
C SER A 23 12.18 -23.66 13.26
N ASP A 24 11.19 -24.34 13.86
CA ASP A 24 9.94 -24.70 13.20
C ASP A 24 9.00 -23.49 13.12
N LEU A 25 8.81 -23.00 11.90
CA LEU A 25 7.97 -21.84 11.61
C LEU A 25 6.47 -22.14 11.75
N ASN A 26 6.03 -23.39 11.58
CA ASN A 26 4.62 -23.75 11.80
C ASN A 26 4.28 -23.58 13.27
N HIS A 27 5.13 -24.16 14.13
CA HIS A 27 4.98 -24.02 15.58
C HIS A 27 5.05 -22.55 16.03
N ALA A 28 5.96 -21.76 15.46
CA ALA A 28 6.05 -20.33 15.73
C ALA A 28 4.76 -19.58 15.39
N VAL A 29 4.22 -19.82 14.19
CA VAL A 29 2.97 -19.21 13.73
C VAL A 29 1.81 -19.61 14.63
N GLU A 30 1.67 -20.89 14.98
CA GLU A 30 0.63 -21.40 15.87
C GLU A 30 0.73 -20.75 17.26
N ALA A 31 1.93 -20.70 17.86
CA ALA A 31 2.15 -20.10 19.16
C ALA A 31 1.74 -18.60 19.19
N ILE A 32 1.98 -17.88 18.11
CA ILE A 32 1.58 -16.47 17.97
C ILE A 32 0.06 -16.38 17.76
N CYS A 33 -0.45 -17.02 16.71
CA CYS A 33 -1.81 -16.85 16.22
C CYS A 33 -2.86 -17.42 17.19
N TYR A 34 -2.51 -18.42 18.00
CA TYR A 34 -3.43 -19.05 18.95
C TYR A 34 -3.42 -18.37 20.33
N SER A 35 -2.64 -17.31 20.50
CA SER A 35 -2.59 -16.55 21.75
C SER A 35 -3.81 -15.62 21.92
N THR A 36 -4.23 -15.44 23.18
CA THR A 36 -5.33 -14.53 23.52
C THR A 36 -4.99 -13.06 23.22
N GLN A 37 -3.70 -12.71 23.35
CA GLN A 37 -3.16 -11.39 23.03
C GLN A 37 -3.28 -11.10 21.54
N PHE A 38 -2.93 -12.07 20.68
CA PHE A 38 -3.08 -11.94 19.24
C PHE A 38 -4.55 -11.79 18.83
N ARG A 39 -5.45 -12.60 19.40
CA ARG A 39 -6.90 -12.45 19.18
C ARG A 39 -7.40 -11.05 19.52
N SER A 40 -6.91 -10.47 20.62
CA SER A 40 -7.31 -9.14 21.08
C SER A 40 -6.81 -8.03 20.15
N LEU A 41 -5.55 -8.15 19.69
CA LEU A 41 -5.00 -7.26 18.66
C LEU A 41 -5.80 -7.34 17.36
N LEU A 42 -6.09 -8.55 16.90
CA LEU A 42 -6.79 -8.81 15.65
C LEU A 42 -8.16 -8.14 15.62
N LEU A 43 -8.95 -8.28 16.70
CA LEU A 43 -10.24 -7.63 16.83
C LEU A 43 -10.11 -6.09 16.80
N ALA A 44 -9.13 -5.53 17.49
CA ALA A 44 -8.89 -4.09 17.48
C ALA A 44 -8.51 -3.55 16.09
N LEU A 45 -7.72 -4.32 15.32
CA LEU A 45 -7.36 -3.96 13.94
C LEU A 45 -8.57 -4.00 13.01
N ILE A 46 -9.38 -5.06 13.09
CA ILE A 46 -10.58 -5.24 12.26
C ILE A 46 -11.62 -4.14 12.55
N ASP A 47 -11.86 -3.84 13.82
CA ASP A 47 -12.85 -2.83 14.24
C ASP A 47 -12.33 -1.39 14.11
N SER A 48 -11.07 -1.20 13.71
CA SER A 48 -10.48 0.12 13.54
C SER A 48 -11.18 0.91 12.43
N LYS A 49 -11.41 2.21 12.71
CA LYS A 49 -11.91 3.16 11.69
C LYS A 49 -10.74 3.60 10.79
N ALA A 50 -10.24 2.68 9.97
CA ALA A 50 -9.02 2.85 9.18
C ALA A 50 -8.95 4.13 8.35
N PHE A 51 -10.09 4.66 7.89
CA PHE A 51 -10.14 5.84 7.02
C PHE A 51 -10.49 7.14 7.75
N SER A 52 -10.56 7.11 9.08
CA SER A 52 -10.99 8.27 9.85
C SER A 52 -9.84 9.16 10.30
N GLU A 53 -10.17 10.42 10.59
CA GLU A 53 -9.21 11.39 11.13
C GLU A 53 -8.78 10.99 12.54
N GLU A 54 -9.71 10.47 13.35
CA GLU A 54 -9.47 10.12 14.75
C GLU A 54 -8.37 9.06 14.88
N LEU A 55 -8.33 8.06 13.98
CA LEU A 55 -7.26 7.06 13.98
C LEU A 55 -5.89 7.71 13.69
N GLY A 56 -5.86 8.70 12.80
CA GLY A 56 -4.64 9.47 12.51
C GLY A 56 -4.16 10.26 13.71
N GLN A 57 -5.06 10.98 14.38
CA GLN A 57 -4.77 11.72 15.61
C GLN A 57 -4.30 10.77 16.73
N GLU A 58 -4.89 9.57 16.82
CA GLU A 58 -4.53 8.55 17.79
C GLU A 58 -3.06 8.09 17.63
N PHE A 59 -2.65 7.78 16.40
CA PHE A 59 -1.27 7.39 16.08
C PHE A 59 -0.28 8.55 16.26
N ALA A 60 -0.69 9.77 15.94
CA ALA A 60 0.12 10.98 16.17
C ALA A 60 0.40 11.21 17.66
N LEU A 61 -0.63 11.14 18.51
CA LEU A 61 -0.49 11.26 19.97
C LEU A 61 0.36 10.13 20.57
N ALA A 62 0.35 8.96 19.94
CA ALA A 62 1.18 7.83 20.34
C ALA A 62 2.65 7.95 19.88
N GLY A 63 3.00 8.92 19.02
CA GLY A 63 4.32 9.02 18.40
C GLY A 63 4.62 7.89 17.41
N ALA A 64 3.57 7.25 16.87
CA ALA A 64 3.67 6.00 16.10
C ALA A 64 3.21 6.15 14.64
N ILE A 65 3.20 7.37 14.08
CA ILE A 65 2.64 7.69 12.74
C ILE A 65 3.15 6.74 11.64
N GLU A 66 4.41 6.29 11.74
CA GLU A 66 5.03 5.39 10.77
C GLU A 66 4.26 4.07 10.61
N GLY A 67 3.60 3.58 11.66
CA GLY A 67 2.79 2.36 11.63
C GLY A 67 1.34 2.56 11.21
N LEU A 68 0.90 3.81 10.96
CA LEU A 68 -0.50 4.11 10.65
C LEU A 68 -0.94 3.44 9.34
N SER A 69 -0.09 3.47 8.30
CA SER A 69 -0.40 2.84 7.01
C SER A 69 -0.61 1.34 7.15
N ALA A 70 0.28 0.67 7.88
CA ALA A 70 0.15 -0.74 8.21
C ALA A 70 -1.14 -1.04 8.98
N CYS A 71 -1.46 -0.26 10.01
CA CYS A 71 -2.70 -0.39 10.76
C CYS A 71 -3.95 -0.28 9.87
N ARG A 72 -3.98 0.69 8.95
CA ARG A 72 -5.11 0.88 8.02
C ARG A 72 -5.33 -0.33 7.12
N ARG A 73 -4.23 -0.92 6.62
CA ARG A 73 -4.26 -2.10 5.73
C ARG A 73 -4.62 -3.37 6.50
N LEU A 74 -4.18 -3.50 7.75
CA LEU A 74 -4.44 -4.66 8.60
C LEU A 74 -5.91 -4.84 9.00
N ARG A 75 -6.79 -3.85 8.75
CA ARG A 75 -8.23 -3.99 9.02
C ARG A 75 -8.88 -5.19 8.30
N SER A 76 -8.33 -5.59 7.16
CA SER A 76 -8.84 -6.67 6.30
C SER A 76 -7.88 -7.87 6.26
N CYS A 77 -7.12 -8.08 7.34
CA CYS A 77 -6.02 -9.03 7.37
C CYS A 77 -6.41 -10.51 7.34
N LEU A 78 -7.67 -10.86 7.63
CA LEU A 78 -8.11 -12.26 7.74
C LEU A 78 -7.82 -13.07 6.47
N ASN A 79 -7.93 -12.44 5.29
CA ASN A 79 -7.65 -13.09 4.01
C ASN A 79 -6.28 -12.75 3.41
N PHE A 80 -5.41 -12.07 4.16
CA PHE A 80 -4.01 -11.88 3.74
C PHE A 80 -3.24 -13.18 3.87
N SER A 81 -2.27 -13.37 2.97
CA SER A 81 -1.25 -14.39 3.17
C SER A 81 -0.43 -14.08 4.43
N LEU A 82 0.11 -15.10 5.09
CA LEU A 82 0.95 -14.88 6.28
C LEU A 82 2.15 -13.98 5.97
N SER A 83 2.77 -14.10 4.79
CA SER A 83 3.86 -13.22 4.35
C SER A 83 3.43 -11.75 4.38
N HIS A 84 2.28 -11.44 3.78
CA HIS A 84 1.78 -10.07 3.75
C HIS A 84 1.36 -9.58 5.14
N PHE A 85 0.68 -10.43 5.91
CA PHE A 85 0.24 -10.11 7.27
C PHE A 85 1.41 -9.79 8.20
N PHE A 86 2.41 -10.67 8.29
CA PHE A 86 3.54 -10.48 9.20
C PHE A 86 4.45 -9.32 8.77
N GLY A 87 4.58 -9.05 7.47
CA GLY A 87 5.27 -7.84 7.00
C GLY A 87 4.60 -6.55 7.49
N LEU A 88 3.27 -6.47 7.36
CA LEU A 88 2.50 -5.34 7.89
C LEU A 88 2.53 -5.26 9.42
N LEU A 89 2.48 -6.40 10.11
CA LEU A 89 2.56 -6.44 11.56
C LEU A 89 3.94 -5.95 12.04
N ALA A 90 5.03 -6.32 11.36
CA ALA A 90 6.36 -5.83 11.66
C ALA A 90 6.48 -4.31 11.52
N GLU A 91 5.94 -3.73 10.44
CA GLU A 91 5.87 -2.27 10.25
C GLU A 91 5.07 -1.59 11.37
N LEU A 92 3.93 -2.17 11.75
CA LEU A 92 3.11 -1.66 12.84
C LEU A 92 3.84 -1.72 14.19
N VAL A 93 4.47 -2.85 14.52
CA VAL A 93 5.19 -3.03 15.78
C VAL A 93 6.39 -2.10 15.87
N ALA A 94 7.16 -1.94 14.78
CA ALA A 94 8.32 -1.05 14.73
C ALA A 94 8.01 0.40 15.11
N ALA A 95 6.79 0.87 14.80
CA ALA A 95 6.34 2.21 15.15
C ALA A 95 6.07 2.41 16.65
N PHE A 96 5.95 1.33 17.43
CA PHE A 96 5.77 1.38 18.89
C PHE A 96 7.02 0.94 19.65
N ASP A 97 7.78 -0.01 19.10
CA ASP A 97 9.05 -0.50 19.63
C ASP A 97 9.94 -0.98 18.46
N LEU A 98 11.03 -0.24 18.21
CA LEU A 98 11.93 -0.53 17.09
C LEU A 98 12.64 -1.89 17.24
N ALA A 99 13.05 -2.27 18.45
CA ALA A 99 13.76 -3.52 18.67
C ALA A 99 12.84 -4.72 18.44
N ALA A 100 11.60 -4.65 18.93
CA ALA A 100 10.59 -5.64 18.64
C ALA A 100 10.27 -5.66 17.13
N GLY A 101 10.13 -4.49 16.50
CA GLY A 101 9.88 -4.37 15.06
C GLY A 101 10.93 -5.06 14.20
N LEU A 102 12.22 -4.92 14.53
CA LEU A 102 13.32 -5.62 13.86
C LEU A 102 13.22 -7.14 14.02
N ALA A 103 12.84 -7.63 15.20
CA ALA A 103 12.63 -9.06 15.43
C ALA A 103 11.44 -9.60 14.61
N TRP A 104 10.34 -8.85 14.55
CA TRP A 104 9.17 -9.17 13.71
C TRP A 104 9.49 -9.13 12.22
N SER A 105 10.32 -8.18 11.77
CA SER A 105 10.78 -8.10 10.38
C SER A 105 11.63 -9.33 10.02
N ALA A 106 12.59 -9.72 10.86
CA ALA A 106 13.38 -10.94 10.65
C ALA A 106 12.50 -12.20 10.63
N PHE A 107 11.45 -12.27 11.47
CA PHE A 107 10.48 -13.36 11.43
C PHE A 107 9.68 -13.35 10.12
N ALA A 108 9.17 -12.19 9.70
CA ALA A 108 8.44 -12.05 8.45
C ALA A 108 9.30 -12.51 7.26
N ASP A 109 10.58 -12.12 7.22
CA ASP A 109 11.53 -12.52 6.17
C ASP A 109 11.68 -14.04 6.06
N ARG A 110 11.74 -14.73 7.20
CA ARG A 110 11.75 -16.20 7.23
C ARG A 110 10.46 -16.78 6.67
N ILE A 111 9.30 -16.21 6.99
CA ILE A 111 7.99 -16.64 6.48
C ILE A 111 7.89 -16.46 4.96
N HIS A 112 8.40 -15.36 4.40
CA HIS A 112 8.40 -15.11 2.94
C HIS A 112 9.06 -16.21 2.12
N GLN A 113 10.05 -16.91 2.69
CA GLN A 113 10.83 -17.94 2.00
C GLN A 113 10.20 -19.34 2.11
N THR A 114 8.95 -19.44 2.57
CA THR A 114 8.31 -20.73 2.90
C THR A 114 6.94 -20.90 2.24
N GLN A 115 6.50 -22.15 2.15
CA GLN A 115 5.17 -22.47 1.62
C GLN A 115 4.05 -21.99 2.54
N ILE A 116 4.22 -22.05 3.87
CA ILE A 116 3.23 -21.56 4.84
C ILE A 116 3.01 -20.04 4.71
N GLY A 117 4.00 -19.29 4.20
CA GLY A 117 3.86 -17.86 3.90
C GLY A 117 2.71 -17.52 2.96
N ALA A 118 2.32 -18.45 2.08
CA ALA A 118 1.21 -18.27 1.15
C ALA A 118 -0.18 -18.58 1.77
N GLU A 119 -0.22 -19.26 2.92
CA GLU A 119 -1.49 -19.60 3.59
C GLU A 119 -2.18 -18.33 4.11
N LYS A 120 -3.51 -18.34 4.11
CA LYS A 120 -4.29 -17.21 4.63
C LYS A 120 -4.33 -17.24 6.15
N LEU A 121 -4.27 -16.07 6.78
CA LEU A 121 -4.37 -15.94 8.23
C LEU A 121 -5.64 -16.63 8.78
N LEU A 122 -6.81 -16.44 8.15
CA LEU A 122 -8.06 -17.08 8.58
C LEU A 122 -7.98 -18.60 8.54
N GLU A 123 -7.32 -19.20 7.54
CA GLU A 123 -7.17 -20.66 7.45
C GLU A 123 -6.34 -21.22 8.61
N VAL A 124 -5.30 -20.49 9.02
CA VAL A 124 -4.49 -20.84 10.21
C VAL A 124 -5.32 -20.73 11.49
N LEU A 125 -6.08 -19.65 11.64
CA LEU A 125 -6.93 -19.41 12.82
C LEU A 125 -8.05 -20.44 12.97
N LEU A 126 -8.61 -20.93 11.86
CA LEU A 126 -9.65 -21.97 11.86
C LEU A 126 -9.13 -23.35 12.27
N ARG A 127 -7.81 -23.58 12.30
CA ARG A 127 -7.20 -24.81 12.83
C ARG A 127 -6.96 -24.76 14.35
N SER A 128 -7.14 -23.58 14.97
CA SER A 128 -6.93 -23.38 16.40
C SER A 128 -8.04 -24.01 17.26
N GLN A 129 -7.79 -24.08 18.57
CA GLN A 129 -8.81 -24.39 19.57
C GLN A 129 -9.98 -23.40 19.61
N ASP A 130 -9.79 -22.18 19.09
CA ASP A 130 -10.81 -21.13 19.01
C ASP A 130 -11.57 -21.14 17.66
N ARG A 131 -11.58 -22.27 16.95
CA ARG A 131 -12.22 -22.41 15.63
C ARG A 131 -13.65 -21.85 15.59
N GLU A 132 -14.50 -22.23 16.54
CA GLU A 132 -15.91 -21.80 16.59
C GLU A 132 -16.03 -20.27 16.69
N PHE A 133 -15.11 -19.63 17.42
CA PHE A 133 -15.06 -18.18 17.54
C PHE A 133 -14.73 -17.53 16.19
N TYR A 134 -13.73 -18.05 15.46
CA TYR A 134 -13.33 -17.49 14.17
C TYR A 134 -14.36 -17.75 13.06
N GLU A 135 -15.06 -18.89 13.08
CA GLU A 135 -16.20 -19.15 12.18
C GLU A 135 -17.35 -18.17 12.43
N ALA A 136 -17.69 -17.94 13.71
CA ALA A 136 -18.70 -16.97 14.09
C ALA A 136 -18.29 -15.52 13.75
N LEU A 137 -17.02 -15.16 13.98
CA LEU A 137 -16.46 -13.85 13.63
C LEU A 137 -16.55 -13.61 12.12
N ALA A 138 -16.07 -14.56 11.31
CA ALA A 138 -16.11 -14.45 9.85
C ALA A 138 -17.55 -14.28 9.35
N SER A 139 -18.48 -15.11 9.84
CA SER A 139 -19.90 -15.03 9.48
C SER A 139 -20.51 -13.67 9.83
N ARG A 140 -20.26 -13.16 11.04
CA ARG A 140 -20.73 -11.83 11.48
C ARG A 140 -20.13 -10.69 10.64
N LEU A 141 -18.87 -10.81 10.22
CA LEU A 141 -18.21 -9.78 9.42
C LEU A 141 -18.78 -9.73 7.99
N VAL A 142 -19.24 -10.84 7.41
CA VAL A 142 -19.90 -10.82 6.10
C VAL A 142 -21.14 -9.91 6.12
N GLU A 143 -21.91 -9.94 7.21
CA GLU A 143 -23.11 -9.11 7.35
C GLU A 143 -22.79 -7.67 7.78
N SER A 144 -21.94 -7.51 8.79
CA SER A 144 -21.71 -6.20 9.42
C SER A 144 -20.63 -5.37 8.74
N HIS A 145 -19.57 -6.00 8.22
CA HIS A 145 -18.38 -5.35 7.69
C HIS A 145 -17.74 -6.18 6.56
N PRO A 146 -18.41 -6.36 5.42
CA PRO A 146 -17.97 -7.30 4.38
C PRO A 146 -16.56 -7.01 3.85
N HIS A 147 -16.13 -5.74 3.86
CA HIS A 147 -14.78 -5.33 3.44
C HIS A 147 -13.65 -5.86 4.36
N ALA A 148 -13.96 -6.29 5.59
CA ALA A 148 -12.97 -6.90 6.49
C ALA A 148 -12.61 -8.34 6.06
N ILE A 149 -13.53 -9.04 5.39
CA ILE A 149 -13.31 -10.39 4.86
C ILE A 149 -12.99 -10.33 3.37
N TYR A 150 -13.79 -9.60 2.59
CA TYR A 150 -13.66 -9.52 1.14
C TYR A 150 -13.29 -8.09 0.72
N PRO A 151 -12.09 -7.59 1.06
CA PRO A 151 -11.69 -6.24 0.70
C PRO A 151 -11.61 -6.13 -0.83
N THR A 152 -12.30 -5.16 -1.39
CA THR A 152 -12.07 -4.78 -2.79
C THR A 152 -10.73 -4.08 -2.98
N SER A 153 -10.22 -3.42 -1.93
CA SER A 153 -8.89 -2.82 -1.82
C SER A 153 -8.54 -2.64 -0.34
N SER A 154 -7.25 -2.70 0.01
CA SER A 154 -6.75 -2.35 1.35
C SER A 154 -6.50 -0.84 1.51
N TYR A 155 -6.60 -0.08 0.41
CA TYR A 155 -6.33 1.36 0.36
C TYR A 155 -7.58 2.21 0.24
N ARG A 156 -8.76 1.59 0.11
CA ARG A 156 -10.03 2.30 -0.10
C ARG A 156 -11.20 1.54 0.49
N GLU A 157 -12.19 2.27 0.98
CA GLU A 157 -13.50 1.76 1.34
C GLU A 157 -14.59 2.52 0.58
N SER A 158 -15.66 1.83 0.20
CA SER A 158 -16.85 2.45 -0.37
C SER A 158 -18.09 1.98 0.37
N ARG A 159 -19.03 2.92 0.62
CA ARG A 159 -20.30 2.64 1.28
C ARG A 159 -21.45 3.28 0.51
N GLY A 160 -22.61 2.64 0.56
CA GLY A 160 -23.87 3.15 0.01
C GLY A 160 -24.93 3.14 1.11
N TYR A 161 -25.69 4.21 1.20
CA TYR A 161 -26.91 4.30 2.01
C TYR A 161 -28.07 4.58 1.08
N VAL A 162 -29.16 3.82 1.19
CA VAL A 162 -30.31 3.92 0.28
C VAL A 162 -31.57 4.07 1.12
N VAL A 163 -32.46 4.95 0.69
CA VAL A 163 -33.82 5.13 1.23
C VAL A 163 -34.81 5.09 0.08
N SER A 164 -35.96 4.44 0.30
CA SER A 164 -37.06 4.41 -0.67
C SER A 164 -38.34 5.03 -0.09
N SER A 165 -39.16 5.60 -0.96
CA SER A 165 -40.54 5.94 -0.64
C SER A 165 -41.34 4.68 -0.30
N SER A 166 -42.48 4.84 0.39
CA SER A 166 -43.31 3.71 0.82
C SER A 166 -43.92 2.89 -0.34
N ASP A 167 -43.95 3.45 -1.54
CA ASP A 167 -44.40 2.80 -2.78
C ASP A 167 -43.24 2.30 -3.65
N ASP A 168 -42.00 2.43 -3.17
CA ASP A 168 -40.75 2.07 -3.84
C ASP A 168 -40.52 2.74 -5.21
N GLN A 169 -41.25 3.83 -5.53
CA GLN A 169 -41.09 4.54 -6.81
C GLN A 169 -39.96 5.58 -6.79
N THR A 170 -39.63 6.10 -5.61
CA THR A 170 -38.52 7.03 -5.42
C THR A 170 -37.47 6.39 -4.54
N VAL A 171 -36.24 6.31 -5.05
CA VAL A 171 -35.09 5.75 -4.34
C VAL A 171 -33.99 6.79 -4.34
N GLU A 172 -33.57 7.24 -3.17
CA GLU A 172 -32.39 8.10 -3.01
C GLU A 172 -31.23 7.29 -2.43
N ALA A 173 -30.02 7.54 -2.94
CA ALA A 173 -28.81 6.88 -2.50
C ALA A 173 -27.69 7.89 -2.24
N VAL A 174 -27.01 7.72 -1.11
CA VAL A 174 -25.76 8.42 -0.78
C VAL A 174 -24.61 7.41 -0.91
N MET A 175 -23.63 7.75 -1.74
CA MET A 175 -22.42 6.96 -1.92
C MET A 175 -21.21 7.69 -1.36
N THR A 176 -20.39 7.01 -0.57
CA THR A 176 -19.13 7.54 -0.05
C THR A 176 -17.97 6.64 -0.48
N SER A 177 -16.83 7.26 -0.77
CA SER A 177 -15.57 6.59 -1.04
C SER A 177 -14.46 7.27 -0.24
N SER A 178 -13.81 6.51 0.63
CA SER A 178 -12.71 6.98 1.47
C SER A 178 -11.42 6.28 1.08
N THR A 179 -10.34 7.04 0.96
CA THR A 179 -8.99 6.54 0.62
C THR A 179 -7.96 7.16 1.57
N PHE A 180 -6.71 6.72 1.51
CA PHE A 180 -5.58 7.38 2.16
C PHE A 180 -4.32 7.30 1.31
N THR A 181 -3.43 8.25 1.54
CA THR A 181 -2.09 8.30 0.93
C THR A 181 -1.06 8.43 2.03
N SER A 182 -0.03 7.59 1.99
CA SER A 182 1.18 7.81 2.78
C SER A 182 2.13 8.71 2.02
N ILE A 183 2.78 9.65 2.71
CA ILE A 183 3.80 10.52 2.12
C ILE A 183 5.10 10.29 2.88
N LYS A 184 6.18 9.97 2.16
CA LYS A 184 7.52 9.77 2.72
C LYS A 184 8.52 10.70 2.03
N VAL A 185 9.32 11.40 2.81
CA VAL A 185 10.46 12.18 2.32
C VAL A 185 11.72 11.50 2.84
N LEU A 186 12.55 10.99 1.93
CA LEU A 186 13.77 10.26 2.30
C LEU A 186 14.91 10.52 1.31
N GLU A 187 16.05 9.89 1.55
CA GLU A 187 17.18 9.87 0.63
C GLU A 187 17.57 8.43 0.29
N ASN A 188 17.90 8.19 -0.97
CA ASN A 188 18.39 6.91 -1.49
C ASN A 188 17.36 5.77 -1.31
N ALA A 189 16.17 5.95 -1.87
CA ALA A 189 15.09 4.95 -1.96
C ALA A 189 15.55 3.62 -2.57
N LEU A 190 16.55 3.69 -3.45
CA LEU A 190 17.16 2.56 -4.13
C LEU A 190 18.44 2.04 -3.44
N ASN A 191 18.72 2.44 -2.20
CA ASN A 191 19.75 1.82 -1.38
C ASN A 191 19.28 0.42 -0.96
N LEU A 192 20.13 -0.60 -1.07
CA LEU A 192 19.76 -1.99 -0.74
C LEU A 192 19.27 -2.21 0.71
N GLN A 193 19.63 -1.31 1.63
CA GLN A 193 19.20 -1.35 3.03
C GLN A 193 17.94 -0.51 3.30
N GLN A 194 17.41 0.18 2.29
CA GLN A 194 16.19 0.96 2.42
C GLN A 194 14.99 0.05 2.12
N PRO A 195 14.15 -0.31 3.10
CA PRO A 195 13.15 -1.37 2.90
C PRO A 195 11.84 -0.87 2.28
N VAL A 196 11.61 0.44 2.13
CA VAL A 196 10.29 1.00 1.74
C VAL A 196 9.69 0.38 0.47
N LEU A 197 10.46 0.22 -0.61
CA LEU A 197 9.96 -0.41 -1.83
C LEU A 197 9.89 -1.93 -1.68
N ARG A 198 10.93 -2.54 -1.12
CA ARG A 198 10.98 -3.98 -0.82
C ARG A 198 9.73 -4.45 -0.06
N ASP A 199 9.40 -3.82 1.06
CA ASP A 199 8.29 -4.23 1.93
C ASP A 199 6.91 -4.08 1.26
N LEU A 200 6.80 -3.25 0.22
CA LEU A 200 5.59 -3.15 -0.58
C LEU A 200 5.42 -4.31 -1.57
N TYR A 201 6.51 -4.81 -2.13
CA TYR A 201 6.48 -5.74 -3.27
C TYR A 201 6.91 -7.17 -2.93
N ILE A 202 7.61 -7.40 -1.82
CA ILE A 202 8.17 -8.72 -1.47
C ILE A 202 7.10 -9.80 -1.27
N ALA A 203 5.95 -9.45 -0.69
CA ALA A 203 4.84 -10.39 -0.53
C ALA A 203 4.16 -10.76 -1.86
N SER A 204 4.22 -9.88 -2.86
CA SER A 204 3.70 -10.13 -4.21
C SER A 204 4.72 -10.83 -5.12
N GLY A 205 6.00 -10.80 -4.75
CA GLY A 205 7.11 -11.38 -5.52
C GLY A 205 7.45 -10.64 -6.82
N ARG A 206 6.71 -9.60 -7.19
CA ARG A 206 6.96 -8.80 -8.40
C ARG A 206 6.56 -7.32 -8.25
N CYS A 207 7.10 -6.49 -9.13
CA CYS A 207 6.82 -5.08 -9.28
C CYS A 207 6.69 -4.72 -10.77
N VAL A 208 5.52 -4.23 -11.18
CA VAL A 208 5.34 -3.59 -12.49
C VAL A 208 5.65 -2.11 -12.36
N CYS A 209 6.60 -1.62 -13.16
CA CYS A 209 7.17 -0.28 -13.01
C CYS A 209 7.06 0.54 -14.29
N LEU A 210 6.44 1.71 -14.22
CA LEU A 210 6.58 2.78 -15.22
C LEU A 210 7.79 3.64 -14.85
N VAL A 211 8.75 3.82 -15.76
CA VAL A 211 9.95 4.65 -15.51
C VAL A 211 10.16 5.67 -16.63
N ASP A 212 10.51 6.90 -16.26
CA ASP A 212 10.88 7.93 -17.23
C ASP A 212 12.22 7.56 -17.91
N GLN A 213 12.32 7.79 -19.22
CA GLN A 213 13.49 7.46 -20.03
C GLN A 213 14.79 8.12 -19.52
N ASN A 214 14.74 9.34 -18.98
CA ASN A 214 15.92 9.97 -18.40
C ASN A 214 16.28 9.34 -17.05
N VAL A 215 15.28 8.99 -16.24
CA VAL A 215 15.52 8.24 -14.99
C VAL A 215 16.15 6.90 -15.29
N GLU A 216 15.64 6.17 -16.28
CA GLU A 216 16.21 4.91 -16.74
C GLU A 216 17.68 5.07 -17.14
N ARG A 217 18.01 6.13 -17.88
CA ARG A 217 19.39 6.41 -18.27
C ARG A 217 20.34 6.63 -17.08
N TYR A 218 19.88 7.28 -16.02
CA TYR A 218 20.74 7.64 -14.87
C TYR A 218 20.72 6.58 -13.75
N TYR A 219 19.61 5.88 -13.58
CA TYR A 219 19.33 5.04 -12.41
C TYR A 219 18.81 3.64 -12.76
N GLY A 220 18.68 3.29 -14.04
CA GLY A 220 18.12 2.00 -14.48
C GLY A 220 18.82 0.80 -13.87
N GLU A 221 20.16 0.78 -13.87
CA GLU A 221 20.96 -0.28 -13.23
C GLU A 221 20.74 -0.34 -11.72
N GLN A 222 20.61 0.81 -11.05
CA GLN A 222 20.37 0.86 -9.60
C GLN A 222 18.97 0.33 -9.25
N ILE A 223 17.97 0.65 -10.07
CA ILE A 223 16.61 0.11 -9.92
C ILE A 223 16.64 -1.41 -10.07
N GLU A 224 17.22 -1.93 -11.14
CA GLU A 224 17.33 -3.39 -11.38
C GLU A 224 18.07 -4.10 -10.24
N HIS A 225 19.21 -3.55 -9.82
CA HIS A 225 20.00 -4.13 -8.74
C HIS A 225 19.25 -4.16 -7.41
N TYR A 226 18.48 -3.11 -7.08
CA TYR A 226 17.66 -3.08 -5.87
C TYR A 226 16.63 -4.21 -5.85
N PHE A 227 15.83 -4.35 -6.93
CA PHE A 227 14.80 -5.38 -6.99
C PHE A 227 15.40 -6.80 -7.08
N GLN A 228 16.50 -6.97 -7.81
CA GLN A 228 17.22 -8.25 -7.89
C GLN A 228 17.79 -8.67 -6.54
N HIS A 229 18.40 -7.74 -5.78
CA HIS A 229 18.95 -8.01 -4.45
C HIS A 229 17.88 -8.54 -3.48
N HIS A 230 16.66 -8.01 -3.58
CA HIS A 230 15.53 -8.42 -2.75
C HIS A 230 14.73 -9.61 -3.33
N GLY A 231 15.14 -10.18 -4.46
CA GLY A 231 14.46 -11.33 -5.08
C GLY A 231 13.07 -11.01 -5.61
N ILE A 232 12.81 -9.76 -6.00
CA ILE A 232 11.52 -9.30 -6.52
C ILE A 232 11.64 -9.18 -8.04
N GLN A 233 10.77 -9.85 -8.80
CA GLN A 233 10.73 -9.72 -10.25
C GLN A 233 10.34 -8.29 -10.66
N LEU A 234 11.14 -7.62 -11.49
CA LEU A 234 10.86 -6.28 -11.98
C LEU A 234 10.42 -6.31 -13.45
N ASP A 235 9.18 -5.95 -13.71
CA ASP A 235 8.64 -5.74 -15.06
C ASP A 235 8.66 -4.24 -15.37
N LYS A 236 9.77 -3.77 -15.95
CA LYS A 236 10.06 -2.35 -16.21
C LYS A 236 9.56 -1.90 -17.59
N LEU A 237 8.74 -0.85 -17.61
CA LEU A 237 8.19 -0.22 -18.81
C LEU A 237 8.71 1.22 -18.92
N VAL A 238 9.53 1.49 -19.93
CA VAL A 238 10.22 2.77 -20.10
C VAL A 238 9.41 3.70 -21.01
N TYR A 239 9.11 4.90 -20.52
CA TYR A 239 8.36 5.93 -21.23
C TYR A 239 9.15 7.23 -21.31
N ARG A 240 9.07 7.92 -22.45
CA ARG A 240 9.48 9.33 -22.52
C ARG A 240 8.33 10.18 -21.97
N ALA A 241 8.60 11.01 -20.96
CA ALA A 241 7.58 11.82 -20.29
C ALA A 241 7.85 13.32 -20.43
N MET A 242 7.78 13.84 -21.65
CA MET A 242 7.74 15.28 -21.91
C MET A 242 6.29 15.76 -22.05
N GLU A 243 6.04 17.06 -21.92
CA GLU A 243 4.67 17.61 -22.06
C GLU A 243 4.03 17.23 -23.41
N VAL A 244 4.80 17.16 -24.49
CA VAL A 244 4.32 16.72 -25.81
C VAL A 244 3.85 15.25 -25.84
N ASP A 245 4.35 14.43 -24.91
CA ASP A 245 3.97 13.02 -24.75
C ASP A 245 2.76 12.85 -23.82
N LYS A 246 2.31 13.93 -23.15
CA LYS A 246 1.23 13.93 -22.15
C LYS A 246 -0.16 13.80 -22.79
N GLY A 247 -0.32 13.04 -23.86
CA GLY A 247 -1.60 12.83 -24.55
C GLY A 247 -2.28 11.51 -24.21
N ILE A 248 -3.56 11.38 -24.56
CA ILE A 248 -4.37 10.18 -24.31
C ILE A 248 -3.75 8.90 -24.89
N HIS A 249 -3.06 8.99 -26.04
CA HIS A 249 -2.38 7.84 -26.66
C HIS A 249 -1.28 7.25 -25.78
N THR A 250 -0.62 8.04 -24.93
CA THR A 250 0.37 7.53 -23.97
C THR A 250 -0.33 6.72 -22.89
N VAL A 251 -1.47 7.19 -22.40
CA VAL A 251 -2.31 6.47 -21.43
C VAL A 251 -2.84 5.17 -22.02
N GLU A 252 -3.34 5.19 -23.26
CA GLU A 252 -3.83 4.00 -23.97
C GLU A 252 -2.74 2.92 -24.09
N ARG A 253 -1.50 3.32 -24.40
CA ARG A 253 -0.35 2.39 -24.44
C ARG A 253 -0.06 1.77 -23.07
N MET A 254 -0.06 2.58 -22.01
CA MET A 254 0.13 2.09 -20.63
C MET A 254 -0.95 1.07 -20.24
N LEU A 255 -2.21 1.32 -20.61
CA LEU A 255 -3.31 0.36 -20.39
C LEU A 255 -3.10 -0.96 -21.15
N GLY A 256 -2.61 -0.89 -22.39
CA GLY A 256 -2.24 -2.06 -23.18
C GLY A 256 -1.11 -2.86 -22.54
N ASP A 257 -0.09 -2.18 -22.01
CA ASP A 257 1.01 -2.83 -21.28
C ASP A 257 0.54 -3.48 -19.98
N PHE A 258 -0.29 -2.81 -19.18
CA PHE A 258 -0.86 -3.39 -17.97
C PHE A 258 -1.65 -4.67 -18.28
N LYS A 259 -2.43 -4.66 -19.37
CA LYS A 259 -3.15 -5.85 -19.82
C LYS A 259 -2.22 -6.97 -20.26
N ARG A 260 -1.15 -6.64 -21.00
CA ARG A 260 -0.13 -7.60 -21.48
C ARG A 260 0.62 -8.27 -20.33
N LEU A 261 0.97 -7.50 -19.29
CA LEU A 261 1.67 -8.00 -18.09
C LEU A 261 0.74 -8.65 -17.05
N GLY A 262 -0.58 -8.60 -17.30
CA GLY A 262 -1.57 -9.15 -16.39
C GLY A 262 -1.58 -8.46 -15.03
N VAL A 263 -1.41 -7.13 -14.98
CA VAL A 263 -1.48 -6.36 -13.73
C VAL A 263 -2.77 -6.69 -12.99
N ALA A 264 -2.66 -7.11 -11.73
CA ALA A 264 -3.83 -7.46 -10.93
C ALA A 264 -4.50 -6.20 -10.37
N ARG A 265 -5.80 -6.31 -10.04
CA ARG A 265 -6.60 -5.17 -9.55
C ARG A 265 -6.00 -4.48 -8.31
N ASN A 266 -5.40 -5.25 -7.40
CA ASN A 266 -4.85 -4.76 -6.14
C ASN A 266 -3.31 -4.75 -6.12
N GLU A 267 -2.67 -4.95 -7.27
CA GLU A 267 -1.22 -4.87 -7.43
C GLU A 267 -0.82 -3.41 -7.62
N PRO A 268 -0.04 -2.81 -6.70
CA PRO A 268 0.41 -1.44 -6.87
C PRO A 268 1.38 -1.33 -8.04
N VAL A 269 1.14 -0.41 -8.97
CA VAL A 269 2.11 -0.06 -10.02
C VAL A 269 3.12 0.93 -9.45
N LEU A 270 4.42 0.71 -9.66
CA LEU A 270 5.44 1.70 -9.32
C LEU A 270 5.58 2.72 -10.46
N ILE A 271 5.56 4.01 -10.14
CA ILE A 271 5.81 5.09 -11.09
C ILE A 271 7.05 5.85 -10.64
N ILE A 272 8.11 5.86 -11.46
CA ILE A 272 9.37 6.55 -11.16
C ILE A 272 9.61 7.63 -12.20
N GLY A 273 9.41 8.90 -11.82
CA GLY A 273 9.52 10.01 -12.77
C GLY A 273 9.14 11.38 -12.22
N GLY A 274 9.04 12.33 -13.16
CA GLY A 274 8.51 13.67 -12.91
C GLY A 274 7.00 13.78 -13.18
N GLY A 275 6.47 15.01 -13.10
CA GLY A 275 5.03 15.28 -13.12
C GLY A 275 4.26 14.73 -14.33
N VAL A 276 4.86 14.73 -15.53
CA VAL A 276 4.21 14.18 -16.74
C VAL A 276 3.94 12.68 -16.61
N LEU A 277 4.92 11.92 -16.10
CA LEU A 277 4.76 10.48 -15.91
C LEU A 277 3.82 10.19 -14.74
N THR A 278 3.88 11.00 -13.68
CA THR A 278 2.93 10.94 -12.56
C THR A 278 1.49 11.08 -13.06
N ASP A 279 1.23 12.10 -13.88
CA ASP A 279 -0.11 12.40 -14.39
C ASP A 279 -0.63 11.29 -15.33
N THR A 280 0.15 10.92 -16.34
CA THR A 280 -0.27 9.94 -17.35
C THR A 280 -0.32 8.52 -16.78
N GLY A 281 0.67 8.13 -15.98
CA GLY A 281 0.70 6.83 -15.31
C GLY A 281 -0.34 6.72 -14.21
N GLY A 282 -0.57 7.79 -13.45
CA GLY A 282 -1.65 7.86 -12.46
C GLY A 282 -3.03 7.75 -13.12
N LEU A 283 -3.24 8.41 -14.27
CA LEU A 283 -4.49 8.30 -15.03
C LEU A 283 -4.67 6.88 -15.61
N ALA A 284 -3.60 6.26 -16.11
CA ALA A 284 -3.65 4.86 -16.54
C ALA A 284 -4.07 3.93 -15.39
N CYS A 285 -3.53 4.14 -14.19
CA CYS A 285 -3.90 3.38 -12.99
C CYS A 285 -5.35 3.66 -12.54
N ALA A 286 -5.84 4.90 -12.69
CA ALA A 286 -7.22 5.24 -12.41
C ALA A 286 -8.21 4.51 -13.33
N LEU A 287 -7.86 4.40 -14.61
CA LEU A 287 -8.70 3.76 -15.63
C LEU A 287 -8.60 2.22 -15.59
N TYR A 288 -7.41 1.68 -15.35
CA TYR A 288 -7.20 0.23 -15.31
C TYR A 288 -7.90 -0.40 -14.10
N HIS A 289 -8.68 -1.46 -14.36
CA HIS A 289 -9.60 -2.06 -13.37
C HIS A 289 -10.48 -1.07 -12.58
N ARG A 290 -10.68 0.14 -13.13
CA ARG A 290 -11.40 1.27 -12.54
C ARG A 290 -10.81 1.81 -11.23
N ASN A 291 -9.69 1.27 -10.75
CA ASN A 291 -8.93 1.72 -9.56
C ASN A 291 -7.75 0.77 -9.28
N THR A 292 -6.68 0.81 -10.08
CA THR A 292 -5.45 0.09 -9.75
C THR A 292 -4.59 0.97 -8.82
N PRO A 293 -4.12 0.47 -7.66
CA PRO A 293 -3.27 1.26 -6.77
C PRO A 293 -1.93 1.57 -7.45
N TYR A 294 -1.28 2.66 -7.06
CA TYR A 294 0.06 2.98 -7.53
C TYR A 294 0.90 3.67 -6.46
N VAL A 295 2.21 3.50 -6.57
CA VAL A 295 3.23 4.12 -5.73
C VAL A 295 3.97 5.12 -6.58
N MET A 296 4.09 6.35 -6.10
CA MET A 296 4.85 7.39 -6.77
C MET A 296 6.23 7.51 -6.13
N LEU A 297 7.30 7.31 -6.90
CA LEU A 297 8.67 7.66 -6.53
C LEU A 297 9.10 8.90 -7.35
N SER A 298 8.94 10.06 -6.73
CA SER A 298 9.13 11.37 -7.36
C SER A 298 10.61 11.69 -7.56
N THR A 299 11.01 11.93 -8.81
CA THR A 299 12.40 12.23 -9.20
C THR A 299 12.63 13.70 -9.59
N SER A 300 11.57 14.51 -9.56
CA SER A 300 11.62 15.96 -9.77
C SER A 300 11.03 16.70 -8.57
N ILE A 301 11.43 17.97 -8.36
CA ILE A 301 10.88 18.78 -7.25
C ILE A 301 9.36 18.94 -7.40
N VAL A 302 8.86 19.28 -8.60
CA VAL A 302 7.41 19.40 -8.90
C VAL A 302 6.65 18.12 -8.50
N ALA A 303 7.16 16.95 -8.90
CA ALA A 303 6.55 15.69 -8.50
C ALA A 303 6.69 15.42 -6.99
N GLY A 304 7.75 15.91 -6.35
CA GLY A 304 7.99 15.70 -4.93
C GLY A 304 7.10 16.53 -4.00
N ILE A 305 6.59 17.67 -4.48
CA ILE A 305 5.84 18.63 -3.64
C ILE A 305 4.39 18.85 -4.07
N ASP A 306 4.06 18.63 -5.35
CA ASP A 306 2.69 18.84 -5.88
C ASP A 306 2.18 17.58 -6.60
N ALA A 307 2.68 17.29 -7.81
CA ALA A 307 2.07 16.28 -8.67
C ALA A 307 2.07 14.87 -8.05
N GLY A 308 3.13 14.49 -7.31
CA GLY A 308 3.27 13.16 -6.71
C GLY A 308 2.22 12.85 -5.66
N PRO A 309 2.08 13.62 -4.58
CA PRO A 309 1.05 13.39 -3.56
C PRO A 309 -0.37 13.81 -4.00
N SER A 310 -0.51 14.58 -5.08
CA SER A 310 -1.79 15.06 -5.58
C SER A 310 -2.70 13.90 -6.02
N PRO A 311 -4.02 13.96 -5.72
CA PRO A 311 -4.99 13.03 -6.27
C PRO A 311 -5.31 13.32 -7.75
N ARG A 312 -4.90 14.46 -8.28
CA ARG A 312 -5.20 14.85 -9.66
C ARG A 312 -4.25 14.11 -10.59
N THR A 313 -4.80 13.33 -11.50
CA THR A 313 -4.08 12.64 -12.57
C THR A 313 -4.74 12.99 -13.90
N CYS A 314 -3.95 13.17 -14.95
CA CYS A 314 -4.49 13.72 -16.20
C CYS A 314 -3.63 13.44 -17.44
N CYS A 315 -4.21 13.76 -18.59
CA CYS A 315 -3.49 13.98 -19.83
C CYS A 315 -4.12 15.14 -20.61
N ASP A 316 -3.35 15.71 -21.53
CA ASP A 316 -3.76 16.75 -22.45
C ASP A 316 -4.64 16.16 -23.56
N GLY A 317 -5.49 17.01 -24.13
CA GLY A 317 -6.42 16.63 -25.19
C GLY A 317 -6.84 17.82 -26.03
N PHE A 318 -6.89 17.64 -27.35
CA PHE A 318 -7.32 18.68 -28.30
C PHE A 318 -6.60 20.03 -28.16
N GLY A 319 -5.33 20.03 -27.73
CA GLY A 319 -4.55 21.26 -27.49
C GLY A 319 -4.81 21.94 -26.15
N TYR A 320 -5.65 21.37 -25.28
CA TYR A 320 -5.92 21.85 -23.94
C TYR A 320 -5.14 21.03 -22.90
N LYS A 321 -4.55 21.73 -21.93
CA LYS A 321 -3.83 21.10 -20.82
C LYS A 321 -4.78 20.39 -19.87
N ASN A 322 -4.36 19.22 -19.40
CA ASN A 322 -5.05 18.45 -18.34
C ASN A 322 -6.55 18.21 -18.62
N LEU A 323 -6.94 18.11 -19.89
CA LEU A 323 -8.35 18.05 -20.30
C LEU A 323 -9.04 16.76 -19.85
N PHE A 324 -8.33 15.62 -19.95
CA PHE A 324 -8.83 14.33 -19.50
C PHE A 324 -8.17 13.98 -18.20
N GLY A 325 -8.93 13.54 -17.19
CA GLY A 325 -8.35 13.22 -15.90
C GLY A 325 -9.28 12.51 -14.94
N ALA A 326 -8.71 12.16 -13.80
CA ALA A 326 -9.40 11.51 -12.69
C ALA A 326 -8.78 11.96 -11.35
N TYR A 327 -9.61 11.92 -10.30
CA TYR A 327 -9.14 12.01 -8.93
C TYR A 327 -8.78 10.60 -8.44
N HIS A 328 -7.50 10.26 -8.46
CA HIS A 328 -6.93 8.97 -8.07
C HIS A 328 -5.59 9.18 -7.38
N ALA A 329 -5.58 9.14 -6.05
CA ALA A 329 -4.38 9.38 -5.26
C ALA A 329 -3.44 8.16 -5.24
N PRO A 330 -2.12 8.35 -5.14
CA PRO A 330 -1.21 7.23 -4.91
C PRO A 330 -1.45 6.65 -3.52
N VAL A 331 -1.17 5.37 -3.36
CA VAL A 331 -1.21 4.73 -2.02
C VAL A 331 0.00 5.12 -1.19
N LEU A 332 1.12 5.42 -1.85
CA LEU A 332 2.34 5.94 -1.27
C LEU A 332 2.99 6.93 -2.25
N ALA A 333 3.30 8.13 -1.79
CA ALA A 333 4.14 9.10 -2.48
C ALA A 333 5.48 9.22 -1.76
N ILE A 334 6.58 8.96 -2.48
CA ILE A 334 7.94 9.01 -1.99
C ILE A 334 8.65 10.16 -2.70
N THR A 335 9.14 11.12 -1.92
CA THR A 335 10.03 12.17 -2.40
C THR A 335 11.45 11.81 -2.00
N ASP A 336 12.23 11.31 -2.96
CA ASP A 336 13.64 11.00 -2.76
C ASP A 336 14.53 12.10 -3.34
N ARG A 337 15.12 12.89 -2.44
CA ARG A 337 15.93 14.07 -2.79
C ARG A 337 17.24 13.69 -3.49
N SER A 338 17.68 12.43 -3.40
CA SER A 338 18.90 11.96 -4.07
C SER A 338 18.81 12.02 -5.60
N PHE A 339 17.59 11.90 -6.18
CA PHE A 339 17.36 12.05 -7.61
C PHE A 339 17.58 13.49 -8.11
N PHE A 340 17.47 14.49 -7.24
CA PHE A 340 17.60 15.89 -7.64
C PHE A 340 19.04 16.23 -8.06
N LYS A 341 20.03 15.42 -7.67
CA LYS A 341 21.44 15.58 -8.03
C LYS A 341 21.70 15.51 -9.54
N THR A 342 20.84 14.83 -10.31
CA THR A 342 20.96 14.73 -11.77
C THR A 342 20.06 15.71 -12.52
N LEU A 343 19.24 16.50 -11.82
CA LEU A 343 18.42 17.51 -12.47
C LEU A 343 19.29 18.68 -12.96
N ARG A 344 18.99 19.16 -14.17
CA ARG A 344 19.59 20.41 -14.64
C ARG A 344 19.06 21.57 -13.81
N GLU A 345 19.85 22.63 -13.69
CA GLU A 345 19.51 23.80 -12.88
C GLU A 345 18.14 24.41 -13.26
N GLY A 346 17.79 24.44 -14.55
CA GLY A 346 16.47 24.90 -14.99
C GLY A 346 15.30 24.09 -14.43
N TRP A 347 15.46 22.77 -14.28
CA TRP A 347 14.44 21.89 -13.70
C TRP A 347 14.33 22.06 -12.18
N LEU A 348 15.43 22.38 -11.51
CA LEU A 348 15.41 22.74 -10.08
C LEU A 348 14.62 24.04 -9.88
N ARG A 349 14.95 25.09 -10.64
CA ARG A 349 14.26 26.39 -10.58
C ARG A 349 12.78 26.27 -10.90
N HIS A 350 12.42 25.45 -11.90
CA HIS A 350 11.03 25.20 -12.27
C HIS A 350 10.23 24.63 -11.09
N GLY A 351 10.78 23.63 -10.38
CA GLY A 351 10.06 23.05 -9.25
C GLY A 351 10.06 23.89 -7.97
N ILE A 352 10.97 24.84 -7.80
CA ILE A 352 10.93 25.82 -6.70
C ILE A 352 9.85 26.90 -6.94
N ALA A 353 9.44 27.09 -8.19
CA ALA A 353 8.43 28.08 -8.56
C ALA A 353 6.98 27.62 -8.29
N GLU A 354 6.76 26.31 -8.19
CA GLU A 354 5.52 25.71 -7.66
C GLU A 354 5.47 25.84 -6.14
#